data_AF-A0A6M0FYZ7-F1
#
_entry.id   AF-A0A6M0FYZ7-F1
#
_cell.length_a   1.000
_cell.length_b   1.000
_cell.length_c   1.000
_cell.angle_alpha   90.00
_cell.angle_beta   90.00
_cell.angle_gamma   90.00
#
_symmetry.space_group_name_H-M   'P 1'
#
loop_
_entity.id
_entity.type
_entity.pdbx_description
1 polymer ?
#
loop_
_entity_poly.entity_id
_entity_poly.type
_entity_poly.pdbx_seq_one_letter_code
_entity_poly.pdbx_strand_id
1 'polypeptide(L)'
;MSSELLLNLATWLPRSRANGPGTRLVVWVQGCPFRCLGCQNPENLEFRLHQVVTVEQLWQVFQAIPELEGVSFSGGEPFAQAVALGELARRVQAVGKTVVCWTGYRIEQLRAGAIPGVEQLLEHVDLLIDGLFIQEEAGEYVLRGSANQQLYFLSGRIKEEDLVDIPRQEWILNQGTLTYTGFPIN
;
A
#
# COMPACT_ATOMS: atom_id res chain seq x y z
N MET A 1 -11.80 -1.68 27.62
CA MET A 1 -10.97 -0.67 26.95
C MET A 1 -10.37 -1.33 25.73
N SER A 2 -10.83 -0.98 24.52
CA SER A 2 -10.16 -1.45 23.30
C SER A 2 -8.82 -0.74 23.25
N SER A 3 -7.71 -1.47 23.22
CA SER A 3 -6.40 -0.89 22.96
C SER A 3 -6.41 -0.25 21.58
N GLU A 4 -5.93 1.00 21.47
CA GLU A 4 -5.77 1.64 20.16
C GLU A 4 -4.72 0.90 19.34
N LEU A 5 -5.08 0.57 18.08
CA LEU A 5 -4.15 -0.03 17.14
C LEU A 5 -3.22 1.05 16.58
N LEU A 6 -1.92 0.74 16.57
CA LEU A 6 -0.86 1.64 16.12
C LEU A 6 -0.27 1.15 14.81
N LEU A 7 0.11 2.11 13.98
CA LEU A 7 0.88 1.92 12.75
C LEU A 7 2.18 2.70 12.87
N ASN A 8 3.28 2.08 12.47
CA ASN A 8 4.59 2.72 12.34
C ASN A 8 4.84 3.01 10.86
N LEU A 9 4.70 4.26 10.47
CA LEU A 9 4.81 4.69 9.08
C LEU A 9 6.21 5.16 8.75
N ALA A 10 6.64 4.90 7.52
CA ALA A 10 7.79 5.58 6.92
C ALA A 10 7.36 6.95 6.38
N THR A 11 6.23 7.00 5.68
CA THR A 11 5.58 8.24 5.24
C THR A 11 4.15 7.95 4.80
N TRP A 12 3.37 8.99 4.52
CA TRP A 12 2.05 8.89 3.91
C TRP A 12 1.80 10.11 3.03
N LEU A 13 0.93 9.94 2.03
CA LEU A 13 0.59 10.97 1.06
C LEU A 13 -0.93 11.09 0.98
N PRO A 14 -1.52 12.27 1.30
CA PRO A 14 -2.96 12.43 1.36
C PRO A 14 -3.69 12.13 0.05
N ARG A 15 -3.03 12.39 -1.09
CA ARG A 15 -3.59 12.23 -2.44
C ARG A 15 -2.51 11.77 -3.40
N SER A 16 -2.77 10.66 -4.08
CA SER A 16 -1.98 10.19 -5.20
C SER A 16 -2.88 9.55 -6.25
N ARG A 17 -2.54 9.75 -7.52
CA ARG A 17 -3.10 8.99 -8.64
C ARG A 17 -2.16 7.90 -9.14
N ALA A 18 -0.87 7.94 -8.77
CA ALA A 18 0.11 6.96 -9.26
C ALA A 18 0.14 5.65 -8.46
N ASN A 19 -0.47 5.62 -7.27
CA ASN A 19 -0.41 4.48 -6.36
C ASN A 19 -1.70 3.65 -6.36
N GLY A 20 -2.34 3.47 -7.51
CA GLY A 20 -3.55 2.64 -7.68
C GLY A 20 -4.64 3.36 -8.46
N PRO A 21 -5.76 2.68 -8.75
CA PRO A 21 -6.89 3.28 -9.46
C PRO A 21 -7.51 4.40 -8.62
N GLY A 22 -7.78 5.52 -9.29
CA GLY A 22 -8.39 6.68 -8.66
C GLY A 22 -7.43 7.58 -7.90
N THR A 23 -8.00 8.50 -7.12
CA THR A 23 -7.23 9.28 -6.14
C THR A 23 -7.23 8.57 -4.80
N ARG A 24 -6.05 8.33 -4.23
CA ARG A 24 -5.88 7.46 -3.06
C ARG A 24 -5.08 8.14 -1.96
N LEU A 25 -5.44 7.85 -0.70
CA LEU A 25 -4.52 8.03 0.43
C LEU A 25 -3.48 6.93 0.33
N VAL A 26 -2.19 7.27 0.38
CA VAL A 26 -1.12 6.28 0.31
C VAL A 26 -0.40 6.22 1.64
N VAL A 27 -0.21 5.01 2.14
CA VAL A 27 0.42 4.72 3.42
C VAL A 27 1.62 3.81 3.14
N TRP A 28 2.83 4.30 3.42
CA TRP A 28 4.05 3.51 3.40
C TRP A 28 4.41 3.13 4.82
N VAL A 29 4.38 1.85 5.15
CA VAL A 29 4.77 1.39 6.50
C VAL A 29 6.30 1.33 6.64
N GLN A 30 6.79 1.47 7.88
CA GLN A 30 8.21 1.30 8.20
C GLN A 30 8.48 -0.14 8.64
N GLY A 31 9.57 -0.71 8.11
CA GLY A 31 10.07 -2.05 8.41
C GLY A 31 9.68 -3.06 7.33
N CYS A 32 10.68 -3.76 6.79
CA CYS A 32 10.51 -4.82 5.80
C CYS A 32 11.39 -6.01 6.19
N PRO A 33 10.90 -7.26 6.17
CA PRO A 33 11.75 -8.43 6.37
C PRO A 33 12.62 -8.75 5.14
N PHE A 34 12.31 -8.15 3.99
CA PHE A 34 12.98 -8.41 2.73
C PHE A 34 14.12 -7.41 2.45
N ARG A 35 15.03 -7.80 1.56
CA ARG A 35 16.21 -6.99 1.17
C ARG A 35 16.41 -7.06 -0.35
N CYS A 36 15.37 -6.71 -1.10
CA CYS A 36 15.40 -6.75 -2.56
C CYS A 36 16.55 -5.87 -3.08
N LEU A 37 17.37 -6.42 -3.98
CA LEU A 37 18.37 -5.64 -4.70
C LEU A 37 17.66 -4.60 -5.57
N GLY A 38 18.10 -3.34 -5.53
CA GLY A 38 17.45 -2.25 -6.25
C GLY A 38 16.10 -1.80 -5.65
N CYS A 39 15.84 -2.09 -4.37
CA CYS A 39 14.64 -1.58 -3.68
C CYS A 39 14.51 -0.05 -3.85
N GLN A 40 13.32 0.41 -4.24
CA GLN A 40 13.06 1.84 -4.47
C GLN A 40 13.03 2.67 -3.19
N ASN A 41 12.65 2.06 -2.06
CA ASN A 41 12.53 2.75 -0.77
C ASN A 41 13.41 2.06 0.29
N PRO A 42 14.75 2.04 0.12
CA PRO A 42 15.65 1.34 1.03
C PRO A 42 15.59 1.85 2.48
N GLU A 43 15.20 3.11 2.68
CA GLU A 43 14.99 3.76 3.97
C GLU A 43 13.80 3.16 4.76
N ASN A 44 12.87 2.51 4.07
CA ASN A 44 11.70 1.87 4.69
C ASN A 44 12.01 0.45 5.20
N LEU A 45 13.20 -0.11 4.92
CA LEU A 45 13.53 -1.52 5.19
C LEU A 45 13.83 -1.81 6.67
N GLU A 46 14.45 -0.88 7.38
CA GLU A 46 14.84 -1.09 8.78
C GLU A 46 13.62 -1.14 9.71
N PHE A 47 13.58 -2.13 10.60
CA PHE A 47 12.60 -2.16 11.69
C PHE A 47 13.03 -1.21 12.81
N ARG A 48 12.68 0.06 12.65
CA ARG A 48 12.86 1.12 13.65
C ARG A 48 11.57 1.91 13.83
N LEU A 49 11.39 2.54 14.97
CA LEU A 49 10.31 3.52 15.14
C LEU A 49 10.59 4.74 14.25
N HIS A 50 9.56 5.19 13.53
CA HIS A 50 9.64 6.39 12.70
C HIS A 50 8.45 7.32 12.98
N GLN A 51 7.33 7.16 12.26
CA GLN A 51 6.11 7.94 12.49
C GLN A 51 5.01 7.03 13.03
N VAL A 52 4.89 6.95 14.37
CA VAL A 52 3.84 6.14 15.01
C VAL A 52 2.54 6.92 15.07
N VAL A 53 1.48 6.37 14.48
CA VAL A 53 0.13 6.95 14.46
C VAL A 53 -0.90 5.90 14.86
N THR A 54 -2.07 6.33 15.31
CA THR A 54 -3.20 5.43 15.52
C THR A 54 -3.94 5.19 14.21
N VAL A 55 -4.63 4.05 14.10
CA VAL A 55 -5.56 3.80 12.99
C VAL A 55 -6.63 4.90 12.90
N GLU A 56 -7.06 5.43 14.05
CA GLU A 56 -8.04 6.54 14.11
C GLU A 56 -7.50 7.82 13.46
N GLN A 57 -6.23 8.16 13.65
CA GLN A 57 -5.63 9.34 13.03
C GLN A 57 -5.63 9.25 11.49
N LEU A 58 -5.21 8.11 10.93
CA LEU A 58 -5.27 7.91 9.47
C LEU A 58 -6.71 7.85 8.96
N TRP A 59 -7.63 7.29 9.74
CA TRP A 59 -9.04 7.27 9.40
C TRP A 59 -9.63 8.68 9.31
N GLN A 60 -9.31 9.57 10.26
CA GLN A 60 -9.73 10.97 10.22
C GLN A 60 -9.17 11.72 9.03
N VAL A 61 -7.90 11.48 8.68
CA VAL A 61 -7.27 12.03 7.46
C VAL A 61 -8.03 11.56 6.21
N PHE A 62 -8.36 10.27 6.12
CA PHE A 62 -9.12 9.71 5.01
C PHE A 62 -10.50 10.36 4.89
N GLN A 63 -11.22 10.49 6.00
CA GLN A 63 -12.57 11.09 6.02
C GLN A 63 -12.57 12.59 5.67
N ALA A 64 -11.48 13.31 5.94
CA ALA A 64 -11.36 14.73 5.60
C ALA A 64 -11.21 14.98 4.09
N ILE A 65 -11.06 13.93 3.27
CA ILE A 65 -10.82 14.00 1.83
C ILE A 65 -11.88 13.15 1.09
N PRO A 66 -13.09 13.67 0.88
CA PRO A 66 -14.22 12.89 0.34
C PRO A 66 -14.00 12.39 -1.10
N GLU A 67 -13.11 13.03 -1.85
CA GLU A 67 -12.75 12.66 -3.22
C GLU A 67 -11.86 11.41 -3.32
N LEU A 68 -11.33 10.89 -2.19
CA LEU A 68 -10.55 9.65 -2.23
C LEU A 68 -11.42 8.48 -2.65
N GLU A 69 -10.94 7.70 -3.62
CA GLU A 69 -11.57 6.45 -4.06
C GLU A 69 -11.14 5.25 -3.23
N GLY A 70 -10.07 5.41 -2.44
CA GLY A 70 -9.56 4.36 -1.59
C GLY A 70 -8.24 4.67 -0.91
N VAL A 71 -7.69 3.65 -0.26
CA VAL A 71 -6.36 3.69 0.39
C VAL A 71 -5.42 2.69 -0.27
N SER A 72 -4.13 3.03 -0.31
CA SER A 72 -3.07 2.19 -0.83
C SER A 72 -2.03 1.92 0.23
N PHE A 73 -1.78 0.64 0.51
CA PHE A 73 -0.75 0.20 1.45
C PHE A 73 0.47 -0.30 0.70
N SER A 74 1.60 0.32 0.93
CA SER A 74 2.90 -0.07 0.37
C SER A 74 3.96 0.15 1.43
N GLY A 75 5.24 0.12 1.02
CA GLY A 75 6.38 0.51 1.85
C GLY A 75 6.62 -0.39 3.04
N GLY A 76 7.89 -0.51 3.40
CA GLY A 76 8.35 -1.60 4.24
C GLY A 76 7.78 -2.93 3.74
N GLU A 77 6.98 -3.56 4.58
CA GLU A 77 6.09 -4.67 4.25
C GLU A 77 4.75 -4.47 4.98
N PRO A 78 3.65 -4.17 4.27
CA PRO A 78 2.34 -3.98 4.88
C PRO A 78 1.89 -5.13 5.79
N PHE A 79 2.18 -6.38 5.42
CA PHE A 79 1.78 -7.52 6.24
C PHE A 79 2.57 -7.64 7.55
N ALA A 80 3.69 -6.93 7.73
CA ALA A 80 4.36 -6.80 9.03
C ALA A 80 3.52 -5.97 10.04
N GLN A 81 2.51 -5.24 9.57
CA GLN A 81 1.58 -4.45 10.39
C GLN A 81 0.11 -4.79 10.08
N ALA A 82 -0.16 -6.02 9.65
CA ALA A 82 -1.45 -6.45 9.10
C ALA A 82 -2.64 -6.22 10.05
N VAL A 83 -2.46 -6.41 11.36
CA VAL A 83 -3.55 -6.23 12.35
C VAL A 83 -4.12 -4.80 12.30
N ALA A 84 -3.25 -3.79 12.30
CA ALA A 84 -3.67 -2.39 12.31
C ALA A 84 -4.13 -1.93 10.92
N LEU A 85 -3.45 -2.36 9.86
CA LEU A 85 -3.88 -2.06 8.49
C LEU A 85 -5.23 -2.73 8.15
N GLY A 86 -5.50 -3.93 8.67
CA GLY A 86 -6.78 -4.62 8.46
C GLY A 86 -7.95 -3.85 9.04
N GLU A 87 -7.80 -3.24 10.23
CA GLU A 87 -8.85 -2.37 10.79
C GLU A 87 -9.05 -1.10 9.95
N LEU A 88 -7.99 -0.48 9.44
CA LEU A 88 -8.13 0.67 8.53
C LEU A 88 -8.82 0.25 7.22
N ALA A 89 -8.40 -0.87 6.63
CA ALA A 89 -8.98 -1.44 5.40
C ALA A 89 -10.48 -1.70 5.56
N ARG A 90 -10.87 -2.32 6.67
CA ARG A 90 -12.28 -2.58 7.02
C ARG A 90 -13.10 -1.30 7.05
N ARG A 91 -12.59 -0.24 7.66
CA ARG A 91 -13.28 1.07 7.73
C ARG A 91 -13.43 1.71 6.36
N VAL A 92 -12.38 1.67 5.53
CA VAL A 92 -12.39 2.18 4.14
C VAL A 92 -13.42 1.42 3.30
N GLN A 93 -13.44 0.09 3.37
CA GLN A 93 -14.43 -0.71 2.64
C GLN A 93 -15.86 -0.50 3.15
N ALA A 94 -16.05 -0.27 4.44
CA ALA A 94 -17.37 -0.03 5.05
C ALA A 94 -18.05 1.26 4.55
N VAL A 95 -17.27 2.24 4.06
CA VAL A 95 -17.79 3.45 3.41
C VAL A 95 -17.82 3.34 1.87
N GLY A 96 -17.70 2.11 1.34
CA GLY A 96 -17.81 1.83 -0.10
C GLY A 96 -16.58 2.20 -0.92
N LYS A 97 -15.45 2.49 -0.28
CA LYS A 97 -14.17 2.82 -0.94
C LYS A 97 -13.29 1.56 -1.04
N THR A 98 -12.20 1.63 -1.81
CA THR A 98 -11.38 0.45 -2.14
C THR A 98 -10.02 0.44 -1.44
N VAL A 99 -9.37 -0.71 -1.38
CA VAL A 99 -8.06 -0.93 -0.77
C VAL A 99 -7.13 -1.62 -1.76
N VAL A 100 -5.95 -1.05 -1.98
CA VAL A 100 -4.87 -1.68 -2.75
C VAL A 100 -3.72 -1.97 -1.80
N CYS A 101 -3.08 -3.14 -1.94
CA CYS A 101 -1.95 -3.51 -1.09
C CYS A 101 -0.82 -4.13 -1.91
N TRP A 102 0.40 -3.63 -1.70
CA TRP A 102 1.64 -4.24 -2.20
C TRP A 102 2.30 -5.07 -1.11
N THR A 103 2.87 -6.20 -1.46
CA THR A 103 3.59 -7.06 -0.51
C THR A 103 4.71 -7.82 -1.20
N GLY A 104 5.80 -8.08 -0.47
CA GLY A 104 6.87 -8.96 -0.92
C GLY A 104 6.53 -10.45 -0.82
N TYR A 105 5.51 -10.81 -0.03
CA TYR A 105 5.01 -12.18 0.04
C TYR A 105 4.24 -12.57 -1.23
N ARG A 106 4.22 -13.86 -1.53
CA ARG A 106 3.24 -14.45 -2.46
C ARG A 106 1.90 -14.66 -1.77
N ILE A 107 0.79 -14.57 -2.51
CA ILE A 107 -0.55 -14.75 -1.92
C ILE A 107 -0.70 -16.12 -1.24
N GLU A 108 -0.04 -17.17 -1.76
CA GLU A 108 -0.05 -18.51 -1.16
C GLU A 108 0.66 -18.52 0.20
N GLN A 109 1.72 -17.74 0.36
CA GLN A 109 2.44 -17.60 1.64
C GLN A 109 1.58 -16.88 2.67
N LEU A 110 0.83 -15.85 2.24
CA LEU A 110 -0.10 -15.15 3.11
C LEU A 110 -1.24 -16.07 3.55
N ARG A 111 -1.85 -16.80 2.61
CA ARG A 111 -2.93 -17.77 2.88
C ARG A 111 -2.51 -18.95 3.75
N ALA A 112 -1.21 -19.22 3.89
CA ALA A 112 -0.71 -20.21 4.84
C ALA A 112 -0.86 -19.78 6.32
N GLY A 113 -1.19 -18.51 6.60
CA GLY A 113 -1.64 -18.06 7.91
C GLY A 113 -0.54 -17.88 8.97
N ALA A 114 0.72 -17.74 8.56
CA ALA A 114 1.85 -17.64 9.48
C ALA A 114 2.04 -16.26 10.13
N ILE A 115 1.37 -15.22 9.62
CA ILE A 115 1.54 -13.83 10.08
C ILE A 115 0.23 -13.34 10.71
N PRO A 116 0.26 -12.82 11.95
CA PRO A 116 -0.93 -12.30 12.62
C PRO A 116 -1.58 -11.15 11.84
N GLY A 117 -2.91 -11.18 11.68
CA GLY A 117 -3.67 -10.12 11.01
C GLY A 117 -3.80 -10.29 9.49
N VAL A 118 -3.14 -11.30 8.88
CA VAL A 118 -3.20 -11.51 7.43
C VAL A 118 -4.61 -11.73 6.94
N GLU A 119 -5.38 -12.60 7.60
CA GLU A 119 -6.74 -12.93 7.17
C GLU A 119 -7.62 -11.68 7.17
N GLN A 120 -7.55 -10.89 8.25
CA GLN A 120 -8.33 -9.66 8.40
C GLN A 120 -7.93 -8.60 7.36
N LEU A 121 -6.63 -8.47 7.05
CA LEU A 121 -6.20 -7.54 6.02
C LEU A 121 -6.62 -8.03 4.63
N LEU A 122 -6.38 -9.30 4.28
CA LEU A 122 -6.72 -9.86 2.97
C LEU A 122 -8.23 -9.83 2.68
N GLU A 123 -9.08 -10.04 3.69
CA GLU A 123 -10.54 -9.93 3.56
C GLU A 123 -10.97 -8.53 3.08
N HIS A 124 -10.17 -7.51 3.39
CA HIS A 124 -10.48 -6.11 3.07
C HIS A 124 -9.56 -5.50 2.02
N VAL A 125 -8.73 -6.29 1.33
CA VAL A 125 -7.97 -5.85 0.15
C VAL A 125 -8.78 -6.12 -1.10
N ASP A 126 -8.93 -5.12 -1.96
CA ASP A 126 -9.63 -5.24 -3.26
C ASP A 126 -8.68 -5.65 -4.39
N LEU A 127 -7.46 -5.09 -4.39
CA LEU A 127 -6.39 -5.42 -5.32
C LEU A 127 -5.08 -5.66 -4.56
N LEU A 128 -4.55 -6.88 -4.64
CA LEU A 128 -3.25 -7.25 -4.09
C LEU A 128 -2.20 -7.30 -5.21
N ILE A 129 -1.05 -6.70 -4.99
CA ILE A 129 0.14 -6.87 -5.83
C ILE A 129 1.17 -7.64 -5.00
N ASP A 130 1.45 -8.87 -5.41
CA ASP A 130 2.30 -9.80 -4.66
C ASP A 130 3.73 -9.91 -5.22
N GLY A 131 4.63 -10.45 -4.40
CA GLY A 131 5.98 -10.84 -4.78
C GLY A 131 7.05 -9.76 -4.60
N LEU A 132 8.26 -10.24 -4.32
CA LEU A 132 9.47 -9.42 -4.22
C LEU A 132 9.76 -8.66 -5.52
N PHE A 133 10.35 -7.48 -5.38
CA PHE A 133 11.00 -6.82 -6.49
C PHE A 133 12.27 -7.59 -6.90
N ILE A 134 12.39 -7.88 -8.20
CA ILE A 134 13.54 -8.53 -8.83
C ILE A 134 14.12 -7.57 -9.87
N GLN A 135 15.34 -7.10 -9.67
CA GLN A 135 15.96 -6.07 -10.49
C GLN A 135 16.15 -6.52 -11.95
N GLU A 136 16.46 -7.80 -12.16
CA GLU A 136 16.65 -8.39 -13.49
C GLU A 136 15.35 -8.50 -14.28
N GLU A 137 14.21 -8.47 -13.58
CA GLU A 137 12.87 -8.51 -14.16
C GLU A 137 12.20 -7.14 -14.15
N ALA A 138 12.95 -6.07 -13.84
CA ALA A 138 12.43 -4.73 -13.76
C ALA A 138 11.89 -4.25 -15.12
N GLY A 139 10.76 -3.55 -15.10
CA GLY A 139 10.14 -3.03 -16.30
C GLY A 139 8.95 -2.12 -16.05
N GLU A 140 8.33 -1.66 -17.13
CA GLU A 140 7.19 -0.76 -17.10
C GLU A 140 5.87 -1.52 -17.08
N TYR A 141 5.60 -2.15 -15.93
CA TYR A 141 4.37 -2.89 -15.71
C TYR A 141 3.37 -2.04 -14.90
N VAL A 142 2.08 -2.15 -15.24
CA VAL A 142 1.01 -1.50 -14.49
C VAL A 142 1.05 -1.95 -13.03
N LEU A 143 1.21 -0.97 -12.11
CA LEU A 143 1.29 -1.15 -10.66
C LEU A 143 2.39 -2.11 -10.16
N ARG A 144 3.36 -2.47 -11.00
CA ARG A 144 4.40 -3.45 -10.70
C ARG A 144 5.78 -2.92 -11.05
N GLY A 145 6.75 -3.25 -10.19
CA GLY A 145 8.17 -2.96 -10.40
C GLY A 145 8.88 -4.04 -11.20
N SER A 146 8.45 -5.31 -11.11
CA SER A 146 9.09 -6.44 -11.78
C SER A 146 8.09 -7.47 -12.33
N ALA A 147 8.48 -8.20 -13.37
CA ALA A 147 7.60 -9.09 -14.14
C ALA A 147 7.05 -10.27 -13.31
N ASN A 148 7.81 -10.76 -12.33
CA ASN A 148 7.38 -11.82 -11.42
C ASN A 148 6.18 -11.45 -10.56
N GLN A 149 5.91 -10.16 -10.32
CA GLN A 149 4.83 -9.71 -9.46
C GLN A 149 3.47 -9.94 -10.12
N GLN A 150 2.45 -10.30 -9.35
CA GLN A 150 1.12 -10.64 -9.86
C GLN A 150 0.05 -9.72 -9.24
N LEU A 151 -1.00 -9.44 -10.03
CA LEU A 151 -2.18 -8.69 -9.58
C LEU A 151 -3.29 -9.69 -9.24
N TYR A 152 -3.89 -9.54 -8.06
CA TYR A 152 -5.06 -10.33 -7.65
C TYR A 152 -6.22 -9.39 -7.34
N PHE A 153 -7.27 -9.48 -8.14
CA PHE A 153 -8.54 -8.79 -7.92
C PHE A 153 -9.39 -9.64 -6.97
N LEU A 154 -9.39 -9.30 -5.68
CA LEU A 154 -9.91 -10.18 -4.63
C LEU A 154 -11.41 -9.99 -4.35
N SER A 155 -11.94 -8.78 -4.55
CA SER A 155 -13.33 -8.45 -4.20
C SER A 155 -14.24 -8.19 -5.40
N GLY A 156 -13.67 -8.00 -6.59
CA GLY A 156 -14.38 -7.54 -7.79
C GLY A 156 -14.77 -6.04 -7.78
N ARG A 157 -14.40 -5.27 -6.73
CA ARG A 157 -14.61 -3.81 -6.67
C ARG A 157 -13.60 -3.01 -7.50
N ILE A 158 -12.43 -3.60 -7.75
CA ILE A 158 -11.44 -3.13 -8.73
C ILE A 158 -11.38 -4.20 -9.83
N LYS A 159 -11.32 -3.78 -11.08
CA LYS A 159 -11.22 -4.61 -12.28
C LYS A 159 -10.04 -4.18 -13.14
N GLU A 160 -9.71 -5.00 -14.14
CA GLU A 160 -8.65 -4.66 -15.10
C GLU A 160 -8.93 -3.35 -15.83
N GLU A 161 -10.20 -3.07 -16.15
CA GLU A 161 -10.60 -1.81 -16.79
C GLU A 161 -10.28 -0.57 -15.95
N ASP A 162 -10.19 -0.69 -14.62
CA ASP A 162 -9.89 0.44 -13.73
C ASP A 162 -8.40 0.81 -13.74
N LEU A 163 -7.54 -0.01 -14.38
CA LEU A 163 -6.09 0.16 -14.36
C LEU A 163 -5.51 0.92 -15.56
N VAL A 164 -6.36 1.40 -16.48
CA VAL A 164 -5.94 1.98 -17.77
C VAL A 164 -5.33 3.39 -17.66
N ASP A 165 -5.80 4.22 -16.72
CA ASP A 165 -5.43 5.65 -16.62
C ASP A 165 -4.65 5.98 -15.34
N ILE A 166 -3.81 5.04 -14.91
CA ILE A 166 -2.95 5.21 -13.73
C ILE A 166 -1.61 5.80 -14.17
N PRO A 167 -1.26 7.05 -13.78
CA PRO A 167 0.05 7.59 -14.07
C PRO A 167 1.13 6.75 -13.40
N ARG A 168 2.18 6.37 -14.13
CA ARG A 168 3.29 5.61 -13.55
C ARG A 168 4.07 6.43 -12.53
N GLN A 169 4.20 7.74 -12.75
CA GLN A 169 4.91 8.69 -11.90
C GLN A 169 4.03 9.89 -11.61
N GLU A 170 4.17 10.46 -10.42
CA GLU A 170 3.48 11.67 -10.01
C GLU A 170 4.42 12.59 -9.23
N TRP A 171 4.38 13.87 -9.58
CA TRP A 171 5.17 14.93 -8.97
C TRP A 171 4.21 15.96 -8.38
N ILE A 172 4.28 16.16 -7.06
CA ILE A 172 3.37 17.02 -6.31
C ILE A 172 4.16 18.21 -5.79
N LEU A 173 3.77 19.42 -6.18
CA LEU A 173 4.34 20.66 -5.68
C LEU A 173 3.43 21.24 -4.60
N ASN A 174 3.94 21.38 -3.38
CA ASN A 174 3.20 22.00 -2.28
C ASN A 174 4.13 22.89 -1.43
N GLN A 175 3.78 24.18 -1.31
CA GLN A 175 4.49 25.15 -0.45
C GLN A 175 6.03 25.10 -0.56
N GLY A 176 6.55 24.98 -1.78
CA GLY A 176 8.00 24.91 -2.04
C GLY A 176 8.64 23.53 -1.85
N THR A 177 7.86 22.51 -1.50
CA THR A 177 8.28 21.10 -1.47
C THR A 177 7.83 20.39 -2.74
N LEU A 178 8.74 19.62 -3.35
CA LEU A 178 8.45 18.72 -4.46
C LEU A 178 8.46 17.28 -3.94
N THR A 179 7.34 16.58 -4.04
CA THR A 179 7.21 15.17 -3.66
C THR A 179 7.06 14.31 -4.91
N TYR A 180 7.88 13.27 -5.02
CA TYR A 180 7.77 12.25 -6.05
C TYR A 180 7.07 11.00 -5.48
N THR A 181 6.17 10.40 -6.26
CA THR A 181 5.61 9.07 -5.98
C THR A 181 5.36 8.30 -7.27
N GLY A 182 5.12 6.99 -7.14
CA GLY A 182 4.91 6.07 -8.26
C GLY A 182 6.13 5.19 -8.49
N PHE A 183 6.27 4.69 -9.72
CA PHE A 183 7.29 3.72 -10.13
C PHE A 183 8.31 4.40 -11.06
N PRO A 184 9.61 4.18 -10.85
CA PRO A 184 10.64 4.74 -11.74
C PRO A 184 10.46 4.24 -13.17
N ILE A 185 10.90 5.09 -14.10
CA ILE A 185 11.02 4.81 -15.53
C ILE A 185 12.52 4.66 -15.80
N ASN A 186 12.90 3.69 -16.64
CA ASN A 186 14.28 3.41 -17.00
C ASN A 186 14.80 4.38 -18.07
#